data_AF-A0A7Z9P1B2-F1
#
_entry.id   AF-A0A7Z9P1B2-F1
#
_cell.length_a   1.000
_cell.length_b   1.000
_cell.length_c   1.000
_cell.angle_alpha   90.00
_cell.angle_beta   90.00
_cell.angle_gamma   90.00
#
_symmetry.space_group_name_H-M   'P 1'
#
loop_
_entity.id
_entity.type
_entity.pdbx_description
1 polymer ?
#
loop_
_entity_poly.entity_id
_entity_poly.type
_entity_poly.pdbx_seq_one_letter_code
_entity_poly.pdbx_strand_id
1 'polypeptide(L)'
;MDWISIVILVIFALYALICVLITLVGLPGTWLMVAGALVVMLCNPFWSDNLIWSWSAIGIALGLAVCGEILETAAAGLGAKAGGGTKRGMVGAILGSMIGAFIATFTIPIPLIGTLIGAVFGAFAGALVGELSHKEPTNAGSLAKSATGAAIGRVLGILGKSGIAAICFCVLLIAPFF
;
A
#
# COMPACT_ATOMS: atom_id res chain seq x y z
N MET A 1 23.75 19.50 12.33
CA MET A 1 23.95 18.41 11.36
C MET A 1 25.24 18.65 10.60
N ASP A 2 26.07 17.63 10.50
CA ASP A 2 27.24 17.60 9.63
C ASP A 2 26.83 17.56 8.15
N TRP A 3 27.73 17.97 7.26
CA TRP A 3 27.46 18.05 5.82
C TRP A 3 27.18 16.68 5.18
N ILE A 4 27.75 15.60 5.73
CA ILE A 4 27.52 14.22 5.26
C ILE A 4 26.06 13.83 5.52
N SER A 5 25.56 14.09 6.73
CA SER A 5 24.15 13.86 7.08
C SER A 5 23.19 14.63 6.17
N ILE A 6 23.51 15.86 5.77
CA ILE A 6 22.69 16.64 4.82
C ILE A 6 22.65 15.95 3.45
N VAL A 7 23.80 15.52 2.92
CA VAL A 7 23.86 14.82 1.63
C VAL A 7 23.05 13.53 1.66
N ILE A 8 23.16 12.76 2.74
CA ILE A 8 22.39 11.53 2.94
C ILE A 8 20.88 11.81 3.00
N LEU A 9 20.46 12.85 3.70
CA LEU A 9 19.05 13.26 3.76
C LEU A 9 18.50 13.68 2.40
N VAL A 10 19.29 14.38 1.58
CA VAL A 10 18.90 14.75 0.21
C VAL A 10 18.73 13.49 -0.66
N ILE A 11 19.67 12.55 -0.60
CA ILE A 11 19.56 11.28 -1.33
C ILE A 11 18.36 10.48 -0.85
N PHE A 12 18.16 10.40 0.47
CA PHE A 12 17.01 9.74 1.06
C PHE A 12 15.69 10.39 0.64
N ALA A 13 15.63 11.73 0.55
CA ALA A 13 14.44 12.45 0.08
C ALA A 13 14.05 12.03 -1.34
N LEU A 14 15.03 11.92 -2.25
CA LEU A 14 14.79 11.47 -3.62
C LEU A 14 14.32 10.01 -3.65
N TYR A 15 14.95 9.14 -2.86
CA TYR A 15 14.54 7.75 -2.69
C TYR A 15 13.11 7.62 -2.14
N ALA A 16 12.79 8.39 -1.11
CA ALA A 16 11.49 8.36 -0.46
C ALA A 16 10.38 8.93 -1.38
N LEU A 17 10.71 9.91 -2.23
CA LEU A 17 9.80 10.38 -3.28
C LEU A 17 9.46 9.27 -4.28
N ILE A 18 10.46 8.49 -4.71
CA ILE A 18 10.23 7.31 -5.56
C ILE A 18 9.33 6.29 -4.83
N CYS A 19 9.54 6.07 -3.54
CA CYS A 19 8.69 5.18 -2.74
C CYS A 19 7.22 5.65 -2.68
N VAL A 20 6.97 6.96 -2.61
CA VAL A 20 5.61 7.51 -2.72
C VAL A 20 4.99 7.18 -4.08
N LEU A 21 5.75 7.37 -5.17
CA LEU A 21 5.28 7.04 -6.52
C LEU A 21 5.01 5.54 -6.72
N ILE A 22 5.85 4.68 -6.14
CA ILE A 22 5.64 3.23 -6.10
C ILE A 22 4.34 2.90 -5.34
N THR A 23 4.02 3.64 -4.29
CA THR A 23 2.78 3.42 -3.52
C THR A 23 1.52 3.77 -4.35
N LEU A 24 1.60 4.76 -5.24
CA LEU A 24 0.49 5.12 -6.15
C LEU A 24 0.09 3.99 -7.10
N VAL A 25 1.00 3.04 -7.34
CA VAL A 25 0.72 1.85 -8.17
C VAL A 25 0.34 0.61 -7.35
N GLY A 26 0.08 0.77 -6.05
CA GLY A 26 -0.36 -0.31 -5.16
C GLY A 26 0.75 -1.26 -4.71
N LEU A 27 2.02 -0.88 -4.91
CA LEU A 27 3.19 -1.61 -4.41
C LEU A 27 3.55 -1.19 -2.97
N PRO A 28 4.37 -1.97 -2.24
CA PRO A 28 4.72 -1.71 -0.83
C PRO A 28 5.75 -0.58 -0.65
N GLY A 29 5.52 0.60 -1.25
CA GLY A 29 6.46 1.72 -1.21
C GLY A 29 6.68 2.31 0.20
N THR A 30 5.67 2.33 1.06
CA THR A 30 5.81 2.73 2.47
C THR A 30 6.78 1.84 3.23
N TRP A 31 6.76 0.52 2.97
CA TRP A 31 7.70 -0.43 3.57
C TRP A 31 9.13 -0.19 3.09
N LEU A 32 9.31 0.04 1.80
CA LEU A 32 10.63 0.39 1.23
C LEU A 32 11.17 1.68 1.86
N MET A 33 10.32 2.69 2.05
CA MET A 33 10.69 3.96 2.67
C MET A 33 11.14 3.77 4.12
N VAL A 34 10.38 3.02 4.92
CA VAL A 34 10.74 2.70 6.32
C VAL A 34 12.03 1.88 6.39
N ALA A 35 12.20 0.89 5.52
CA ALA A 35 13.41 0.08 5.46
C ALA A 35 14.64 0.93 5.10
N GLY A 36 14.51 1.84 4.12
CA GLY A 36 15.59 2.76 3.76
C GLY A 36 15.98 3.69 4.92
N ALA A 37 14.98 4.23 5.64
CA ALA A 37 15.24 5.06 6.81
C ALA A 37 15.94 4.27 7.92
N LEU A 38 15.52 3.02 8.16
CA LEU A 38 16.15 2.14 9.13
C LEU A 38 17.61 1.82 8.75
N VAL A 39 17.88 1.51 7.47
CA VAL A 39 19.26 1.27 6.99
C VAL A 39 20.14 2.50 7.22
N VAL A 40 19.67 3.69 6.84
CA VAL A 40 20.44 4.92 7.06
C VAL A 40 20.67 5.17 8.56
N MET A 41 19.65 4.96 9.40
CA MET A 41 19.78 5.12 10.85
C MET A 41 20.78 4.12 11.45
N LEU A 42 20.78 2.86 11.00
CA LEU A 42 21.71 1.84 11.48
C LEU A 42 23.14 2.07 11.00
N CYS A 43 23.33 2.66 9.82
CA CYS A 43 24.65 3.02 9.31
C CYS A 43 25.16 4.35 9.87
N ASN A 44 24.31 5.16 10.49
CA ASN A 44 24.67 6.49 11.01
C ASN A 44 25.95 6.55 11.87
N PRO A 45 26.22 5.58 12.76
CA PRO A 45 27.46 5.55 13.55
C PRO A 45 28.77 5.53 12.73
N PHE A 46 28.73 5.26 11.42
CA PHE A 46 29.92 5.31 10.57
C PHE A 46 30.36 6.75 10.20
N TRP A 47 29.49 7.75 10.38
CA TRP A 47 29.80 9.14 10.01
C TRP A 47 29.34 10.20 11.00
N SER A 48 28.47 9.87 11.97
CA SER A 48 28.01 10.82 12.99
C SER A 48 27.66 10.10 14.28
N ASP A 49 28.01 10.73 15.42
CA ASP A 49 27.64 10.23 16.75
C ASP A 49 26.16 10.54 17.10
N ASN A 50 25.54 11.47 16.38
CA ASN A 50 24.15 11.87 16.59
C ASN A 50 23.23 11.20 15.58
N LEU A 51 22.24 10.46 16.09
CA LEU A 51 21.22 9.80 15.27
C LEU A 51 20.44 10.82 14.42
N ILE A 52 20.39 10.58 13.10
CA ILE A 52 19.57 11.37 12.17
C ILE A 52 18.08 11.24 12.49
N TRP A 53 17.62 10.05 12.86
CA TRP A 53 16.24 9.81 13.29
C TRP A 53 16.24 9.16 14.67
N SER A 54 15.31 9.58 15.50
CA SER A 54 14.98 8.88 16.73
C SER A 54 14.22 7.58 16.44
N TRP A 55 14.33 6.61 17.34
CA TRP A 55 13.53 5.38 17.28
C TRP A 55 12.02 5.63 17.27
N SER A 56 11.57 6.75 17.86
CA SER A 56 10.16 7.16 17.80
C SER A 56 9.74 7.59 16.39
N ALA A 57 10.59 8.33 15.66
CA ALA A 57 10.30 8.69 14.26
C ALA A 57 10.17 7.46 13.36
N ILE A 58 11.07 6.47 13.52
CA ILE A 58 10.97 5.19 12.81
C ILE A 58 9.72 4.42 13.23
N GLY A 59 9.39 4.38 14.54
CA GLY A 59 8.18 3.74 15.04
C GLY A 59 6.89 4.35 14.47
N ILE A 60 6.83 5.68 14.35
CA ILE A 60 5.71 6.39 13.72
C ILE A 60 5.62 6.03 12.24
N ALA A 61 6.73 6.07 11.52
CA ALA A 61 6.77 5.72 10.09
C ALA A 61 6.33 4.27 9.84
N LEU A 62 6.77 3.33 10.68
CA LEU A 62 6.35 1.93 10.64
C LEU A 62 4.84 1.79 10.93
N GLY A 63 4.33 2.50 11.94
CA GLY A 63 2.90 2.53 12.25
C GLY A 63 2.06 3.03 11.08
N LEU A 64 2.51 4.11 10.41
CA LEU A 64 1.88 4.61 9.18
C LEU A 64 1.91 3.58 8.06
N ALA A 65 3.03 2.88 7.84
CA ALA A 65 3.14 1.84 6.83
C ALA A 65 2.12 0.71 7.05
N VAL A 66 1.97 0.24 8.29
CA VAL A 66 0.98 -0.77 8.69
C VAL A 66 -0.45 -0.26 8.47
N CYS A 67 -0.75 0.96 8.91
CA CYS A 67 -2.07 1.57 8.72
C CYS A 67 -2.43 1.70 7.23
N GLY A 68 -1.47 2.08 6.39
CA GLY A 68 -1.67 2.17 4.95
C GLY A 68 -1.96 0.81 4.30
N GLU A 69 -1.24 -0.24 4.71
CA GLU A 69 -1.46 -1.60 4.20
C GLU A 69 -2.84 -2.14 4.59
N ILE A 70 -3.23 -1.93 5.86
CA ILE A 70 -4.55 -2.32 6.37
C ILE A 70 -5.65 -1.57 5.62
N LEU A 71 -5.50 -0.24 5.46
CA LEU A 71 -6.47 0.59 4.74
C LEU A 71 -6.68 0.08 3.32
N GLU A 72 -5.59 -0.13 2.58
CA GLU A 72 -5.63 -0.54 1.17
C GLU A 72 -6.28 -1.92 1.00
N THR A 73 -5.91 -2.86 1.86
CA THR A 73 -6.40 -4.23 1.83
C THR A 73 -7.87 -4.29 2.27
N ALA A 74 -8.22 -3.60 3.36
CA ALA A 74 -9.58 -3.57 3.88
C ALA A 74 -10.53 -2.85 2.92
N ALA A 75 -10.07 -1.82 2.20
CA ALA A 75 -10.92 -1.06 1.29
C ALA A 75 -11.51 -1.92 0.16
N ALA A 76 -10.76 -2.90 -0.37
CA ALA A 76 -11.30 -3.83 -1.36
C ALA A 76 -12.46 -4.68 -0.79
N GLY A 77 -12.29 -5.23 0.41
CA GLY A 77 -13.34 -6.00 1.08
C GLY A 77 -14.54 -5.15 1.50
N LEU A 78 -14.30 -3.96 2.08
CA LEU A 78 -15.35 -3.02 2.46
C LEU A 78 -16.12 -2.50 1.25
N GLY A 79 -15.44 -2.29 0.13
CA GLY A 79 -16.06 -1.96 -1.16
C GLY A 79 -16.99 -3.07 -1.64
N ALA A 80 -16.56 -4.33 -1.54
CA ALA A 80 -17.41 -5.49 -1.86
C ALA A 80 -18.69 -5.51 -1.00
N LYS A 81 -18.54 -5.25 0.30
CA LYS A 81 -19.65 -5.18 1.27
C LYS A 81 -20.58 -4.00 0.99
N ALA A 82 -20.04 -2.82 0.67
CA ALA A 82 -20.82 -1.63 0.31
C ALA A 82 -21.67 -1.86 -0.96
N GLY A 83 -21.18 -2.71 -1.88
CA GLY A 83 -21.94 -3.18 -3.03
C GLY A 83 -23.02 -4.23 -2.72
N GLY A 84 -23.22 -4.59 -1.45
CA GLY A 84 -24.18 -5.62 -1.01
C GLY A 84 -23.60 -7.02 -0.87
N GLY A 85 -22.27 -7.16 -0.96
CA GLY A 85 -21.58 -8.44 -0.85
C GLY A 85 -21.60 -9.04 0.56
N THR A 86 -21.49 -10.35 0.59
CA THR A 86 -21.36 -11.19 1.78
C THR A 86 -19.92 -11.22 2.31
N LYS A 87 -19.72 -11.82 3.48
CA LYS A 87 -18.37 -12.01 4.05
C LYS A 87 -17.44 -12.80 3.11
N ARG A 88 -17.99 -13.73 2.32
CA ARG A 88 -17.20 -14.53 1.37
C ARG A 88 -16.74 -13.66 0.19
N GLY A 89 -17.59 -12.79 -0.33
CA GLY A 89 -17.21 -11.80 -1.34
C GLY A 89 -16.14 -10.82 -0.83
N MET A 90 -16.22 -10.38 0.43
CA MET A 90 -15.19 -9.53 1.02
C MET A 90 -13.81 -10.22 1.06
N VAL A 91 -13.76 -11.46 1.57
CA VAL A 91 -12.51 -12.22 1.66
C VAL A 91 -11.98 -12.56 0.26
N GLY A 92 -12.89 -12.92 -0.65
CA GLY A 92 -12.58 -13.14 -2.06
C GLY A 92 -11.97 -11.90 -2.72
N ALA A 93 -12.51 -10.71 -2.47
CA ALA A 93 -11.96 -9.46 -2.99
C ALA A 93 -10.52 -9.21 -2.50
N ILE A 94 -10.28 -9.42 -1.21
CA ILE A 94 -8.96 -9.23 -0.60
C ILE A 94 -7.95 -10.19 -1.23
N LEU A 95 -8.21 -11.49 -1.17
CA LEU A 95 -7.30 -12.50 -1.70
C LEU A 95 -7.12 -12.38 -3.21
N GLY A 96 -8.22 -12.15 -3.93
CA GLY A 96 -8.21 -11.94 -5.36
C GLY A 96 -7.36 -10.75 -5.76
N SER A 97 -7.44 -9.62 -5.03
CA SER A 97 -6.60 -8.45 -5.29
C SER A 97 -5.11 -8.73 -5.10
N MET A 98 -4.73 -9.48 -4.05
CA MET A 98 -3.33 -9.83 -3.79
C MET A 98 -2.79 -10.79 -4.85
N ILE A 99 -3.53 -11.86 -5.15
CA ILE A 99 -3.14 -12.86 -6.15
C ILE A 99 -3.11 -12.24 -7.55
N GLY A 100 -4.13 -11.45 -7.89
CA GLY A 100 -4.21 -10.77 -9.17
C GLY A 100 -3.07 -9.78 -9.37
N ALA A 101 -2.76 -8.96 -8.35
CA ALA A 101 -1.61 -8.05 -8.37
C ALA A 101 -0.31 -8.83 -8.62
N PHE A 102 -0.07 -9.89 -7.87
CA PHE A 102 1.14 -10.71 -7.99
C PHE A 102 1.27 -11.32 -9.39
N ILE A 103 0.24 -12.02 -9.88
CA ILE A 103 0.28 -12.67 -11.20
C ILE A 103 0.45 -11.63 -12.32
N ALA A 104 -0.30 -10.53 -12.28
CA ALA A 104 -0.26 -9.51 -13.31
C ALA A 104 1.08 -8.75 -13.35
N THR A 105 1.76 -8.60 -12.20
CA THR A 105 3.09 -8.00 -12.12
C THR A 105 4.12 -8.76 -12.97
N PHE A 106 4.05 -10.10 -12.99
CA PHE A 106 4.99 -10.93 -13.74
C PHE A 106 4.54 -11.26 -15.17
N THR A 107 3.25 -11.14 -15.46
CA THR A 107 2.71 -11.47 -16.79
C THR A 107 2.59 -10.26 -17.70
N ILE A 108 2.37 -9.06 -17.17
CA ILE A 108 2.29 -7.83 -17.97
C ILE A 108 3.69 -7.22 -18.08
N PRO A 109 4.22 -6.94 -19.29
CA PRO A 109 5.58 -6.44 -19.51
C PRO A 109 5.94 -5.12 -18.82
N ILE A 110 4.94 -4.40 -18.30
CA ILE A 110 5.10 -3.17 -17.52
C ILE A 110 4.67 -3.46 -16.08
N PRO A 111 5.59 -3.85 -15.18
CA PRO A 111 5.25 -4.40 -13.86
C PRO A 111 4.36 -3.49 -13.00
N LEU A 112 4.59 -2.17 -13.04
CA LEU A 112 3.82 -1.19 -12.26
C LEU A 112 2.35 -1.14 -12.71
N ILE A 113 2.11 -1.12 -14.02
CA ILE A 113 0.76 -1.13 -14.60
C ILE A 113 0.12 -2.50 -14.39
N GLY A 114 0.90 -3.57 -14.53
CA GLY A 114 0.46 -4.93 -14.28
C GLY A 114 -0.08 -5.10 -12.85
N THR A 115 0.66 -4.62 -11.86
CA THR A 115 0.25 -4.67 -10.44
C THR A 115 -1.11 -4.02 -10.23
N LEU A 116 -1.30 -2.79 -10.74
CA LEU A 116 -2.55 -2.04 -10.60
C LEU A 116 -3.73 -2.76 -11.23
N ILE A 117 -3.58 -3.14 -12.50
CA ILE A 117 -4.63 -3.82 -13.27
C ILE A 117 -4.97 -5.14 -12.58
N GLY A 118 -3.96 -5.95 -12.26
CA GLY A 118 -4.13 -7.21 -11.57
C GLY A 118 -4.83 -7.07 -10.22
N ALA A 119 -4.49 -6.05 -9.44
CA ALA A 119 -5.12 -5.83 -8.15
C ALA A 119 -6.62 -5.50 -8.27
N VAL A 120 -6.97 -4.64 -9.23
CA VAL A 120 -8.37 -4.20 -9.44
C VAL A 120 -9.21 -5.33 -10.04
N PHE A 121 -8.72 -5.98 -11.10
CA PHE A 121 -9.41 -7.13 -11.70
C PHE A 121 -9.46 -8.32 -10.76
N GLY A 122 -8.38 -8.56 -10.01
CA GLY A 122 -8.32 -9.58 -8.97
C GLY A 122 -9.34 -9.34 -7.86
N ALA A 123 -9.48 -8.09 -7.40
CA ALA A 123 -10.51 -7.73 -6.42
C ALA A 123 -11.93 -8.03 -6.95
N PHE A 124 -12.19 -7.64 -8.20
CA PHE A 124 -13.47 -7.88 -8.87
C PHE A 124 -13.78 -9.38 -9.01
N ALA A 125 -12.86 -10.13 -9.62
CA ALA A 125 -13.03 -11.56 -9.87
C ALA A 125 -13.10 -12.35 -8.56
N GLY A 126 -12.25 -12.02 -7.59
CA GLY A 126 -12.25 -12.62 -6.28
C GLY A 126 -13.57 -12.39 -5.52
N ALA A 127 -14.12 -11.17 -5.59
CA ALA A 127 -15.43 -10.88 -5.03
C ALA A 127 -16.53 -11.71 -5.69
N LEU A 128 -16.56 -11.81 -7.03
CA LEU A 128 -17.53 -12.64 -7.76
C LEU A 128 -17.44 -14.11 -7.33
N VAL A 129 -16.24 -14.69 -7.32
CA VAL A 129 -16.04 -16.09 -6.91
C VAL A 129 -16.46 -16.30 -5.45
N GLY A 130 -16.16 -15.35 -4.57
CA GLY A 130 -16.56 -15.39 -3.17
C GLY A 130 -18.08 -15.37 -2.99
N GLU A 131 -18.78 -14.53 -3.75
CA GLU A 131 -20.24 -14.45 -3.74
C GLU A 131 -20.90 -15.69 -4.34
N LEU A 132 -20.41 -16.20 -5.47
CA LEU A 132 -20.92 -17.43 -6.10
C LEU A 132 -20.75 -18.66 -5.22
N SER A 133 -19.77 -18.63 -4.31
CA SER A 133 -19.58 -19.67 -3.30
C SER A 133 -20.61 -19.59 -2.17
N HIS A 134 -21.43 -18.54 -2.09
CA HIS A 134 -22.49 -18.42 -1.08
C HIS A 134 -23.69 -19.30 -1.44
N LYS A 135 -24.29 -19.93 -0.42
CA LYS A 135 -25.37 -20.93 -0.59
C LYS A 135 -26.69 -20.38 -1.13
N GLU A 136 -26.88 -19.06 -1.15
CA GLU A 136 -28.10 -18.45 -1.67
C GLU A 136 -27.76 -17.79 -3.00
N PRO A 137 -28.47 -18.11 -4.10
CA PRO A 137 -28.19 -17.53 -5.40
C PRO A 137 -28.52 -16.04 -5.37
N THR A 138 -27.48 -15.22 -5.25
CA THR A 138 -27.54 -13.78 -5.48
C THR A 138 -27.82 -13.53 -6.96
N ASN A 139 -28.76 -12.63 -7.24
CA ASN A 139 -29.07 -12.27 -8.62
C ASN A 139 -27.85 -11.64 -9.32
N ALA A 140 -27.78 -11.76 -10.65
CA ALA A 140 -26.62 -11.26 -11.43
C ALA A 140 -26.31 -9.77 -11.18
N GLY A 141 -27.35 -8.95 -10.92
CA GLY A 141 -27.18 -7.53 -10.60
C GLY A 141 -26.46 -7.29 -9.26
N SER A 142 -26.80 -8.04 -8.22
CA SER A 142 -26.16 -7.93 -6.90
C SER A 142 -24.71 -8.42 -6.91
N LEU A 143 -24.42 -9.49 -7.65
CA LEU A 143 -23.06 -9.99 -7.90
C LEU A 143 -22.20 -8.92 -8.56
N ALA A 144 -22.68 -8.34 -9.66
CA ALA A 144 -21.97 -7.30 -10.38
C ALA A 144 -21.74 -6.05 -9.51
N LYS A 145 -22.73 -5.65 -8.71
CA LYS A 145 -22.63 -4.51 -7.80
C LYS A 145 -21.59 -4.73 -6.70
N SER A 146 -21.55 -5.92 -6.10
CA SER A 146 -20.54 -6.27 -5.10
C SER A 146 -19.13 -6.29 -5.71
N ALA A 147 -18.95 -6.94 -6.85
CA ALA A 147 -17.65 -7.01 -7.52
C ALA A 147 -17.14 -5.65 -7.99
N THR A 148 -18.02 -4.82 -8.53
CA THR A 148 -17.69 -3.43 -8.90
C THR A 148 -17.33 -2.61 -7.66
N GLY A 149 -18.07 -2.79 -6.55
CA GLY A 149 -17.74 -2.20 -5.27
C GLY A 149 -16.35 -2.60 -4.77
N ALA A 150 -15.95 -3.87 -4.95
CA ALA A 150 -14.62 -4.35 -4.59
C ALA A 150 -13.51 -3.68 -5.42
N ALA A 151 -13.70 -3.55 -6.73
CA ALA A 151 -12.77 -2.88 -7.63
C ALA A 151 -12.60 -1.39 -7.26
N ILE A 152 -13.71 -0.67 -7.06
CA ILE A 152 -13.70 0.73 -6.63
C ILE A 152 -13.03 0.85 -5.25
N GLY A 153 -13.36 -0.04 -4.32
CA GLY A 153 -12.75 -0.10 -3.00
C GLY A 153 -11.24 -0.28 -3.07
N ARG A 154 -10.73 -1.14 -3.97
CA ARG A 154 -9.29 -1.31 -4.18
C ARG A 154 -8.62 -0.02 -4.68
N VAL A 155 -9.22 0.67 -5.65
CA VAL A 155 -8.71 1.95 -6.17
C VAL A 155 -8.67 3.02 -5.06
N LEU A 156 -9.76 3.18 -4.31
CA LEU A 156 -9.83 4.12 -3.19
C LEU A 156 -8.81 3.76 -2.09
N GLY A 157 -8.58 2.46 -1.86
CA GLY A 157 -7.57 1.96 -0.94
C GLY A 157 -6.16 2.41 -1.33
N ILE A 158 -5.79 2.26 -2.61
CA ILE A 158 -4.49 2.68 -3.14
C ILE A 158 -4.29 4.19 -2.97
N LEU A 159 -5.33 4.97 -3.29
CA LEU A 159 -5.30 6.43 -3.10
C LEU A 159 -5.13 6.82 -1.62
N GLY A 160 -5.87 6.16 -0.72
CA GLY A 160 -5.74 6.38 0.72
C GLY A 160 -4.35 6.02 1.26
N LYS A 161 -3.81 4.87 0.85
CA LYS A 161 -2.44 4.44 1.19
C LYS A 161 -1.39 5.41 0.67
N SER A 162 -1.60 5.97 -0.51
CA SER A 162 -0.70 6.97 -1.10
C SER A 162 -0.70 8.28 -0.31
N GLY A 163 -1.86 8.70 0.22
CA GLY A 163 -1.93 9.82 1.16
C GLY A 163 -1.14 9.54 2.45
N ILE A 164 -1.25 8.33 3.00
CA ILE A 164 -0.46 7.90 4.16
C ILE A 164 1.04 7.86 3.85
N ALA A 165 1.42 7.43 2.65
CA ALA A 165 2.81 7.46 2.19
C ALA A 165 3.37 8.89 2.13
N ALA A 166 2.58 9.85 1.64
CA ALA A 166 2.96 11.26 1.65
C ALA A 166 3.14 11.81 3.07
N ILE A 167 2.28 11.43 4.01
CA ILE A 167 2.45 11.79 5.44
C ILE A 167 3.74 11.18 6.00
N CYS A 168 3.99 9.89 5.74
CA CYS A 168 5.20 9.20 6.16
C CYS A 168 6.47 9.86 5.60
N PHE A 169 6.43 10.28 4.34
CA PHE A 169 7.50 11.05 3.69
C PHE A 169 7.76 12.36 4.42
N CYS A 170 6.72 13.16 4.70
CA CYS A 170 6.86 14.41 5.45
C CYS A 170 7.43 14.17 6.85
N VAL A 171 6.96 13.14 7.58
CA VAL A 171 7.49 12.79 8.90
C VAL A 171 8.99 12.52 8.84
N LEU A 172 9.44 11.69 7.90
CA LEU A 172 10.85 11.31 7.78
C LEU A 172 11.73 12.44 7.25
N LEU A 173 11.19 13.38 6.49
CA LEU A 173 11.93 14.59 6.07
C LEU A 173 12.08 15.61 7.19
N ILE A 174 11.08 15.75 8.04
CA ILE A 174 11.02 16.81 9.03
C ILE A 174 11.68 16.38 10.35
N ALA A 175 11.52 15.11 10.75
CA ALA A 175 12.04 14.58 12.00
C ALA A 175 13.54 14.83 12.28
N PRO A 176 14.46 14.80 11.30
CA PRO A 176 15.89 15.07 11.54
C PRO A 176 16.23 16.47 12.03
N PHE A 177 15.30 17.42 11.93
CA PHE A 177 15.51 18.82 12.28
C PHE A 177 14.98 19.20 13.67
N PHE A 178 14.44 18.23 14.41
CA PHE A 178 13.88 18.39 15.77
C PHE A 178 14.60 17.48 16.76
#